data_AF-A0A5N6Z9N7-F1
#
_entry.id   AF-A0A5N6Z9N7-F1
#
_cell.length_a   1.000
_cell.length_b   1.000
_cell.length_c   1.000
_cell.angle_alpha   90.00
_cell.angle_beta   90.00
_cell.angle_gamma   90.00
#
_symmetry.space_group_name_H-M   'P 1'
#
loop_
_entity.id
_entity.type
_entity.pdbx_description
1 polymer ?
#
loop_
_entity_poly.entity_id
_entity_poly.type
_entity_poly.pdbx_seq_one_letter_code
_entity_poly.pdbx_strand_id
1 'polypeptide(L)'
;MNAAINSFYRTRGRYATAIRTSLSFPPRRSTRSARQSSTAVKDETSSGKRDGPTRVKYLVILSTSAAISWLLYSRQQDTVFLDGSKNVYYTHPHPLAPRNGSQSSFPDTTKSLDNPDLPTEKAILTTAPNVPPPITRDYPVVLDVDLTTDTKLEQLTNQYKYEKWTFNNTVPGPFIRARVGDSVNLKITNRDDSGMPHNIDCHAFLGPGGGAPLTTVNEGETKTARFKLQRPGLYIYHCSVGPVGVHIANGMYGLMYVQPEQDLPPVDKEYYVMQSEFYHEPPDTDDNGQLSSTVEFSWPHALREAADVVVLNGSEAALTEKPLKAKLDDTVRIFFGNGGPNLTSSFHVIGSCFNRVYRDSDVLSPPGQCVQTVNVPSGGSTIVDMKMVVPGTYTLVDHAIFRLEKGAKGFLNVSGEPRPQLYHSNQAPQPCEGCKLHP
;
A
#
# COMPACT_ATOMS: atom_id res chain seq x y z
N MET A 1 -9.52 -22.20 -15.86
CA MET A 1 -9.67 -21.63 -14.50
C MET A 1 -9.75 -22.65 -13.37
N ASN A 2 -9.94 -23.96 -13.59
CA ASN A 2 -9.87 -24.99 -12.52
C ASN A 2 -8.48 -25.66 -12.34
N ALA A 3 -7.44 -25.15 -13.00
CA ALA A 3 -6.09 -25.73 -12.95
C ALA A 3 -5.14 -25.01 -11.97
N ALA A 4 -5.43 -23.76 -11.59
CA ALA A 4 -4.56 -22.98 -10.69
C ALA A 4 -4.83 -23.24 -9.18
N ILE A 5 -6.03 -23.71 -8.82
CA ILE A 5 -6.42 -23.93 -7.41
C ILE A 5 -5.92 -25.29 -6.88
N ASN A 6 -5.60 -26.25 -7.76
CA ASN A 6 -5.12 -27.57 -7.34
C ASN A 6 -3.60 -27.63 -7.07
N SER A 7 -2.84 -26.57 -7.36
CA SER A 7 -1.38 -26.54 -7.13
C SER A 7 -1.01 -26.38 -5.64
N PHE A 8 -1.89 -25.78 -4.83
CA PHE A 8 -1.66 -25.56 -3.39
C PHE A 8 -1.72 -26.83 -2.52
N TYR A 9 -2.07 -28.00 -3.06
CA TYR A 9 -2.31 -29.22 -2.27
C TYR A 9 -1.41 -30.42 -2.60
N ARG A 10 -0.27 -30.24 -3.30
CA ARG A 10 0.59 -31.38 -3.68
C ARG A 10 2.09 -31.17 -3.44
N THR A 11 2.47 -31.02 -2.18
CA THR A 11 3.84 -31.35 -1.73
C THR A 11 3.84 -31.73 -0.26
N ARG A 12 3.48 -32.99 0.06
CA ARG A 12 3.99 -33.68 1.25
C ARG A 12 3.74 -35.18 1.12
N GLY A 13 4.82 -35.92 0.93
CA GLY A 13 4.80 -37.36 0.90
C GLY A 13 6.21 -37.90 0.77
N ARG A 14 6.86 -38.14 1.91
CA ARG A 14 7.77 -39.28 2.12
C ARG A 14 8.24 -39.34 3.59
N TYR A 15 8.34 -40.59 4.05
CA TYR A 15 8.85 -41.09 5.34
C TYR A 15 7.88 -41.10 6.52
N ALA A 16 7.12 -42.20 6.58
CA ALA A 16 6.69 -42.80 7.83
C ALA A 16 7.58 -44.03 8.11
N THR A 17 8.26 -44.05 9.25
CA THR A 17 8.68 -45.30 9.91
C THR A 17 8.54 -45.14 11.43
N ALA A 18 7.93 -46.15 12.02
CA ALA A 18 7.48 -46.25 13.39
C ALA A 18 8.60 -46.32 14.44
N ILE A 19 8.34 -45.81 15.65
CA ILE A 19 8.78 -46.44 16.92
C ILE A 19 7.67 -46.28 17.98
N ARG A 20 7.24 -47.43 18.53
CA ARG A 20 6.45 -47.56 19.76
C ARG A 20 7.34 -47.26 20.96
N THR A 21 6.85 -46.48 21.91
CA THR A 21 7.15 -46.70 23.34
C THR A 21 6.07 -46.10 24.23
N SER A 22 5.51 -46.98 25.05
CA SER A 22 4.69 -46.71 26.22
C SER A 22 5.41 -45.84 27.23
N LEU A 23 4.71 -44.93 27.91
CA LEU A 23 4.99 -44.58 29.31
C LEU A 23 3.75 -43.96 29.97
N SER A 24 3.58 -44.38 31.20
CA SER A 24 2.44 -44.32 32.12
C SER A 24 2.24 -42.97 32.82
N PHE A 25 0.99 -42.54 32.96
CA PHE A 25 0.57 -41.47 33.88
C PHE A 25 0.19 -42.02 35.27
N PRO A 26 0.52 -41.33 36.37
CA PRO A 26 -0.23 -41.39 37.61
C PRO A 26 -1.08 -40.12 37.84
N PRO A 27 -2.05 -40.15 38.78
CA PRO A 27 -3.31 -39.44 38.64
C PRO A 27 -3.43 -38.09 39.38
N ARG A 28 -4.49 -37.38 38.98
CA ARG A 28 -5.08 -36.14 39.50
C ARG A 28 -5.11 -36.01 41.03
N ARG A 29 -4.96 -34.76 41.49
CA ARG A 29 -5.55 -34.25 42.74
C ARG A 29 -6.50 -33.09 42.39
N SER A 30 -7.79 -33.28 42.67
CA SER A 30 -8.82 -32.25 42.54
C SER A 30 -9.05 -31.55 43.86
N THR A 31 -9.34 -30.25 43.82
CA THR A 31 -10.17 -29.56 44.82
C THR A 31 -10.99 -28.49 44.11
N ARG A 32 -12.33 -28.62 44.14
CA ARG A 32 -13.27 -27.53 44.45
C ARG A 32 -14.73 -27.99 44.38
N SER A 33 -15.31 -27.94 45.57
CA SER A 33 -16.68 -27.74 46.02
C SER A 33 -17.75 -27.14 45.08
N ALA A 34 -18.97 -27.70 45.25
CA ALA A 34 -20.32 -27.12 45.13
C ALA A 34 -20.79 -26.67 43.73
N ARG A 35 -22.04 -26.87 43.30
CA ARG A 35 -23.31 -26.97 44.05
C ARG A 35 -24.35 -27.70 43.18
N GLN A 36 -25.21 -28.48 43.80
CA GLN A 36 -26.41 -29.09 43.23
C GLN A 36 -27.46 -28.03 42.86
N SER A 37 -28.17 -28.25 41.75
CA SER A 37 -29.62 -28.09 41.69
C SER A 37 -30.16 -28.95 40.56
N SER A 38 -30.85 -30.01 40.95
CA SER A 38 -31.59 -30.96 40.15
C SER A 38 -32.95 -30.42 39.72
N THR A 39 -33.39 -30.76 38.52
CA THR A 39 -34.75 -31.28 38.30
C THR A 39 -34.66 -32.33 37.20
N ALA A 40 -34.83 -33.59 37.61
CA ALA A 40 -34.99 -34.73 36.72
C ALA A 40 -36.46 -34.91 36.38
N VAL A 41 -36.75 -35.25 35.13
CA VAL A 41 -37.93 -36.02 34.75
C VAL A 41 -37.42 -37.24 33.98
N LYS A 42 -37.57 -38.41 34.60
CA LYS A 42 -37.51 -39.77 34.05
C LYS A 42 -38.81 -40.05 33.28
N ASP A 43 -38.99 -41.03 32.41
CA ASP A 43 -38.19 -42.07 31.73
C ASP A 43 -39.17 -42.58 30.64
N GLU A 44 -38.70 -43.01 29.47
CA GLU A 44 -39.05 -44.34 28.93
C GLU A 44 -38.30 -44.67 27.63
N THR A 45 -37.95 -45.93 27.55
CA THR A 45 -36.94 -46.60 26.72
C THR A 45 -37.45 -47.09 25.36
N SER A 46 -36.58 -47.15 24.33
CA SER A 46 -36.44 -48.35 23.47
C SER A 46 -35.35 -48.20 22.39
N SER A 47 -34.33 -49.07 22.51
CA SER A 47 -33.57 -49.83 21.49
C SER A 47 -32.85 -49.17 20.28
N GLY A 48 -31.61 -49.64 20.00
CA GLY A 48 -31.10 -49.72 18.63
C GLY A 48 -29.67 -49.21 18.33
N LYS A 49 -28.65 -50.05 18.59
CA LYS A 49 -27.25 -49.99 18.11
C LYS A 49 -27.04 -49.56 16.63
N ARG A 50 -26.07 -48.68 16.33
CA ARG A 50 -24.81 -48.89 15.53
C ARG A 50 -24.22 -47.60 14.94
N ASP A 51 -22.88 -47.58 14.88
CA ASP A 51 -21.97 -46.50 14.49
C ASP A 51 -21.90 -46.14 12.98
N GLY A 52 -21.74 -44.84 12.69
CA GLY A 52 -20.94 -44.22 11.60
C GLY A 52 -21.60 -43.93 10.23
N PRO A 53 -21.08 -42.98 9.39
CA PRO A 53 -20.21 -41.83 9.66
C PRO A 53 -20.84 -40.47 9.25
N THR A 54 -20.66 -39.48 10.11
CA THR A 54 -21.08 -38.08 9.96
C THR A 54 -20.12 -37.31 9.04
N ARG A 55 -20.04 -37.67 7.75
CA ARG A 55 -19.12 -37.02 6.79
C ARG A 55 -19.71 -36.56 5.46
N VAL A 56 -21.04 -36.55 5.32
CA VAL A 56 -21.72 -36.18 4.05
C VAL A 56 -22.54 -34.89 4.13
N LYS A 57 -22.77 -34.32 5.33
CA LYS A 57 -23.65 -33.14 5.46
C LYS A 57 -23.00 -31.76 5.24
N TYR A 58 -21.66 -31.66 5.20
CA TYR A 58 -20.98 -30.37 5.00
C TYR A 58 -20.60 -30.06 3.54
N LEU A 59 -20.56 -31.06 2.65
CA LEU A 59 -20.19 -30.84 1.24
C LEU A 59 -21.34 -30.26 0.39
N VAL A 60 -22.60 -30.45 0.82
CA VAL A 60 -23.80 -30.03 0.06
C VAL A 60 -24.23 -28.59 0.39
N ILE A 61 -23.82 -28.05 1.54
CA ILE A 61 -24.17 -26.68 1.96
C ILE A 61 -23.20 -25.64 1.37
N LEU A 62 -21.95 -26.01 1.06
CA LEU A 62 -20.98 -25.11 0.43
C LEU A 62 -21.16 -24.97 -1.08
N SER A 63 -21.62 -26.02 -1.78
CA SER A 63 -21.87 -25.96 -3.23
C SER A 63 -23.12 -25.15 -3.58
N THR A 64 -24.15 -25.20 -2.73
CA THR A 64 -25.39 -24.43 -2.93
C THR A 64 -25.19 -22.94 -2.68
N SER A 65 -24.36 -22.57 -1.70
CA SER A 65 -24.04 -21.15 -1.41
C SER A 65 -23.25 -20.49 -2.53
N ALA A 66 -22.25 -21.18 -3.10
CA ALA A 66 -21.45 -20.66 -4.21
C ALA A 66 -22.26 -20.59 -5.52
N ALA A 67 -23.11 -21.58 -5.79
CA ALA A 67 -23.96 -21.57 -6.98
C ALA A 67 -25.06 -20.50 -6.90
N ILE A 68 -25.65 -20.27 -5.71
CA ILE A 68 -26.64 -19.21 -5.50
C ILE A 68 -25.97 -17.83 -5.56
N SER A 69 -24.79 -17.66 -4.96
CA SER A 69 -24.03 -16.42 -5.11
C SER A 69 -23.61 -16.18 -6.56
N TRP A 70 -23.24 -17.20 -7.33
CA TRP A 70 -22.93 -17.07 -8.75
C TRP A 70 -24.19 -16.80 -9.60
N LEU A 71 -25.34 -17.40 -9.28
CA LEU A 71 -26.62 -17.09 -9.93
C LEU A 71 -27.13 -15.68 -9.59
N LEU A 72 -26.92 -15.21 -8.36
CA LEU A 72 -27.26 -13.85 -7.93
C LEU A 72 -26.27 -12.84 -8.53
N TYR A 73 -24.99 -13.17 -8.62
CA TYR A 73 -23.94 -12.34 -9.22
C TYR A 73 -24.09 -12.24 -10.75
N SER A 74 -24.43 -13.34 -11.43
CA SER A 74 -24.71 -13.35 -12.87
C SER A 74 -26.07 -12.73 -13.22
N ARG A 75 -27.05 -12.73 -12.31
CA ARG A 75 -28.31 -11.97 -12.47
C ARG A 75 -28.18 -10.48 -12.17
N GLN A 76 -27.16 -10.04 -11.44
CA GLN A 76 -26.93 -8.61 -11.18
C GLN A 76 -26.07 -7.91 -12.24
N GLN A 77 -25.54 -8.64 -13.23
CA GLN A 77 -25.13 -8.05 -14.50
C GLN A 77 -26.34 -7.81 -15.41
N ASP A 78 -27.34 -7.10 -14.89
CA ASP A 78 -28.03 -6.17 -15.79
C ASP A 78 -26.95 -5.16 -16.19
N THR A 79 -26.43 -5.36 -17.40
CA THR A 79 -25.60 -4.41 -18.12
C THR A 79 -26.09 -3.00 -17.83
N VAL A 80 -25.29 -2.21 -17.11
CA VAL A 80 -25.48 -0.76 -17.07
C VAL A 80 -25.23 -0.28 -18.49
N PHE A 81 -26.32 -0.12 -19.25
CA PHE A 81 -26.28 0.64 -20.49
C PHE A 81 -25.97 2.08 -20.10
N LEU A 82 -24.76 2.54 -20.40
CA LEU A 82 -24.42 3.95 -20.38
C LEU A 82 -25.19 4.60 -21.53
N ASP A 83 -26.42 5.03 -21.24
CA ASP A 83 -27.25 5.75 -22.20
C ASP A 83 -26.58 7.09 -22.52
N GLY A 84 -25.99 7.18 -23.70
CA GLY A 84 -25.47 8.42 -24.28
C GLY A 84 -26.59 9.27 -24.89
N SER A 85 -27.67 9.52 -24.15
CA SER A 85 -28.75 10.39 -24.62
C SER A 85 -28.50 11.83 -24.17
N LYS A 86 -28.37 12.71 -25.17
CA LYS A 86 -28.28 14.17 -25.01
C LYS A 86 -29.53 14.71 -24.33
N ASN A 87 -29.50 14.90 -23.02
CA ASN A 87 -30.47 15.72 -22.31
C ASN A 87 -29.79 17.00 -21.83
N VAL A 88 -30.05 18.09 -22.54
CA VAL A 88 -29.67 19.46 -22.15
C VAL A 88 -30.60 19.87 -21.02
N TYR A 89 -30.11 19.81 -19.78
CA TYR A 89 -30.79 20.44 -18.65
C TYR A 89 -30.40 21.92 -18.61
N TYR A 90 -31.36 22.80 -18.90
CA TYR A 90 -31.24 24.22 -18.55
C TYR A 90 -31.40 24.35 -17.03
N THR A 91 -30.33 24.67 -16.33
CA THR A 91 -30.38 25.06 -14.91
C THR A 91 -30.35 26.59 -14.83
N HIS A 92 -31.38 27.18 -14.22
CA HIS A 92 -31.33 28.59 -13.83
C HIS A 92 -30.39 28.76 -12.63
N PRO A 93 -29.45 29.71 -12.64
CA PRO A 93 -28.52 29.90 -11.53
C PRO A 93 -29.21 30.56 -10.32
N HIS A 94 -28.90 30.03 -9.13
CA HIS A 94 -29.34 30.55 -7.84
C HIS A 94 -28.72 31.94 -7.56
N PRO A 95 -29.42 32.92 -6.96
CA PRO A 95 -28.98 34.32 -6.94
C PRO A 95 -27.80 34.67 -6.01
N LEU A 96 -27.15 33.70 -5.36
CA LEU A 96 -26.15 33.95 -4.32
C LEU A 96 -24.83 33.16 -4.51
N ALA A 97 -24.55 32.66 -5.72
CA ALA A 97 -23.24 32.10 -6.02
C ALA A 97 -22.17 33.22 -6.11
N PRO A 98 -21.05 33.15 -5.39
CA PRO A 98 -19.98 34.13 -5.51
C PRO A 98 -19.42 34.12 -6.94
N ARG A 99 -19.39 35.28 -7.60
CA ARG A 99 -18.68 35.47 -8.86
C ARG A 99 -17.19 35.64 -8.57
N ASN A 100 -16.42 34.55 -8.58
CA ASN A 100 -14.97 34.64 -8.76
C ASN A 100 -14.56 33.69 -9.88
N GLY A 101 -14.13 34.27 -11.00
CA GLY A 101 -13.61 33.60 -12.16
C GLY A 101 -12.21 33.07 -11.90
N SER A 102 -12.11 31.79 -11.56
CA SER A 102 -10.97 30.95 -11.87
C SER A 102 -11.53 29.77 -12.63
N GLN A 103 -11.59 29.90 -13.96
CA GLN A 103 -11.79 28.72 -14.79
C GLN A 103 -10.50 27.91 -14.68
N SER A 104 -10.50 26.86 -13.86
CA SER A 104 -9.52 25.79 -14.01
C SER A 104 -9.77 25.17 -15.38
N SER A 105 -9.01 25.58 -16.39
CA SER A 105 -9.12 25.03 -17.73
C SER A 105 -8.57 23.60 -17.71
N PHE A 106 -9.44 22.65 -17.35
CA PHE A 106 -9.14 21.24 -17.57
C PHE A 106 -8.83 21.02 -19.06
N PRO A 107 -7.83 20.19 -19.39
CA PRO A 107 -7.40 20.02 -20.76
C PRO A 107 -8.55 19.55 -21.66
N ASP A 108 -8.60 20.12 -22.86
CA ASP A 108 -9.61 19.84 -23.89
C ASP A 108 -9.70 18.34 -24.20
N THR A 109 -10.86 17.74 -23.90
CA THR A 109 -11.15 16.31 -24.07
C THR A 109 -11.47 15.92 -25.51
N THR A 110 -11.47 16.87 -26.46
CA THR A 110 -11.84 16.61 -27.86
C THR A 110 -10.69 16.07 -28.71
N LYS A 111 -9.43 16.12 -28.24
CA LYS A 111 -8.27 15.59 -28.96
C LYS A 111 -8.06 14.11 -28.68
N SER A 112 -7.84 13.33 -29.74
CA SER A 112 -7.58 11.88 -29.68
C SER A 112 -6.37 11.53 -28.80
N LEU A 113 -6.45 10.40 -28.08
CA LEU A 113 -5.31 9.79 -27.37
C LEU A 113 -4.19 9.36 -28.34
N ASP A 114 -4.54 9.13 -29.60
CA ASP A 114 -3.62 8.77 -30.67
C ASP A 114 -3.19 9.98 -31.49
N ASN A 115 -3.14 11.17 -30.88
CA ASN A 115 -2.67 12.36 -31.58
C ASN A 115 -1.22 12.14 -32.06
N PRO A 116 -0.99 11.96 -33.38
CA PRO A 116 0.33 11.65 -33.91
C PRO A 116 1.29 12.86 -33.82
N ASP A 117 0.79 14.03 -33.44
CA ASP A 117 1.55 15.28 -33.40
C ASP A 117 2.27 15.53 -32.05
N LEU A 118 2.02 14.72 -31.01
CA LEU A 118 2.73 14.88 -29.74
C LEU A 118 4.11 14.20 -29.80
N PRO A 119 5.20 14.87 -29.37
CA PRO A 119 6.48 14.21 -29.25
C PRO A 119 6.41 13.11 -28.17
N THR A 120 7.23 12.07 -28.35
CA THR A 120 7.35 10.96 -27.39
C THR A 120 8.58 11.17 -26.50
N GLU A 121 8.40 10.98 -25.20
CA GLU A 121 9.47 11.01 -24.19
C GLU A 121 9.45 9.71 -23.39
N LYS A 122 10.63 9.19 -23.05
CA LYS A 122 10.74 8.06 -22.11
C LYS A 122 10.74 8.57 -20.67
N ALA A 123 9.88 8.01 -19.82
CA ALA A 123 9.83 8.38 -18.40
C ALA A 123 11.15 8.06 -17.69
N ILE A 124 11.63 9.02 -16.91
CA ILE A 124 12.72 8.82 -15.95
C ILE A 124 12.10 8.22 -14.69
N LEU A 125 12.21 6.92 -14.52
CA LEU A 125 11.74 6.21 -13.32
C LEU A 125 12.83 6.25 -12.25
N THR A 126 12.43 6.47 -11.00
CA THR A 126 13.37 6.44 -9.86
C THR A 126 12.85 5.54 -8.75
N THR A 127 13.77 4.88 -8.04
CA THR A 127 13.45 4.06 -6.87
C THR A 127 13.51 4.92 -5.61
N ALA A 128 12.59 4.66 -4.67
CA ALA A 128 12.58 5.31 -3.37
C ALA A 128 13.95 5.19 -2.66
N PRO A 129 14.45 6.27 -2.02
CA PRO A 129 13.75 7.52 -1.74
C PRO A 129 13.93 8.62 -2.80
N ASN A 130 14.44 8.32 -4.00
CA ASN A 130 14.72 9.31 -5.03
C ASN A 130 13.45 9.71 -5.80
N VAL A 131 13.45 10.91 -6.38
CA VAL A 131 12.39 11.47 -7.21
C VAL A 131 12.98 11.86 -8.58
N PRO A 132 12.27 11.69 -9.72
CA PRO A 132 12.74 12.14 -11.02
C PRO A 132 12.88 13.67 -11.05
N PRO A 133 13.71 14.26 -11.92
CA PRO A 133 13.85 15.71 -12.00
C PRO A 133 12.52 16.42 -12.34
N PRO A 134 12.32 17.68 -11.89
CA PRO A 134 11.17 18.48 -12.30
C PRO A 134 11.06 18.62 -13.81
N ILE A 135 9.84 18.62 -14.32
CA ILE A 135 9.57 18.77 -15.76
C ILE A 135 9.63 20.26 -16.10
N THR A 136 10.51 20.64 -17.04
CA THR A 136 10.71 22.04 -17.44
C THR A 136 9.94 22.44 -18.70
N ARG A 137 9.42 21.47 -19.46
CA ARG A 137 8.60 21.73 -20.65
C ARG A 137 7.21 22.27 -20.29
N ASP A 138 6.68 23.08 -21.20
CA ASP A 138 5.36 23.72 -21.12
C ASP A 138 4.32 23.11 -22.08
N TYR A 139 4.69 22.06 -22.82
CA TYR A 139 3.82 21.34 -23.75
C TYR A 139 3.61 19.87 -23.33
N PRO A 140 2.48 19.24 -23.72
CA PRO A 140 2.20 17.83 -23.43
C PRO A 140 2.97 16.88 -24.36
N VAL A 141 3.26 15.67 -23.87
CA VAL A 141 3.96 14.61 -24.62
C VAL A 141 3.22 13.27 -24.53
N VAL A 142 3.61 12.32 -25.37
CA VAL A 142 3.38 10.89 -25.10
C VAL A 142 4.51 10.40 -24.20
N LEU A 143 4.19 10.07 -22.95
CA LEU A 143 5.17 9.64 -21.96
C LEU A 143 5.21 8.11 -21.89
N ASP A 144 6.26 7.51 -22.43
CA ASP A 144 6.48 6.06 -22.39
C ASP A 144 6.91 5.62 -20.99
N VAL A 145 6.09 4.81 -20.34
CA VAL A 145 6.33 4.26 -19.00
C VAL A 145 6.41 2.75 -19.11
N ASP A 146 7.56 2.17 -18.76
CA ASP A 146 7.77 0.73 -18.74
C ASP A 146 7.74 0.21 -17.29
N LEU A 147 6.75 -0.63 -16.97
CA LEU A 147 6.65 -1.33 -15.70
C LEU A 147 6.82 -2.85 -15.89
N THR A 148 7.45 -3.49 -14.92
CA THR A 148 7.59 -4.94 -14.84
C THR A 148 7.11 -5.41 -13.48
N THR A 149 6.23 -6.40 -13.43
CA THR A 149 5.80 -7.02 -12.17
C THR A 149 6.60 -8.29 -11.92
N ASP A 150 7.01 -8.50 -10.66
CA ASP A 150 7.86 -9.62 -10.26
C ASP A 150 7.72 -9.87 -8.76
N THR A 151 8.12 -11.06 -8.30
CA THR A 151 8.22 -11.41 -6.89
C THR A 151 9.67 -11.34 -6.41
N LYS A 152 9.87 -11.01 -5.13
CA LYS A 152 11.21 -10.90 -4.57
C LYS A 152 11.23 -11.18 -3.09
N LEU A 153 12.00 -12.18 -2.69
CA LEU A 153 12.30 -12.44 -1.29
C LEU A 153 13.28 -11.38 -0.77
N GLU A 154 12.81 -10.49 0.09
CA GLU A 154 13.61 -9.40 0.65
C GLU A 154 13.50 -9.33 2.17
N GLN A 155 14.45 -8.62 2.80
CA GLN A 155 14.37 -8.31 4.22
C GLN A 155 13.15 -7.39 4.49
N LEU A 156 12.34 -7.74 5.49
CA LEU A 156 11.20 -6.96 5.95
C LEU A 156 11.51 -6.30 7.30
N THR A 157 11.87 -7.10 8.30
CA THR A 157 12.33 -6.65 9.63
C THR A 157 13.79 -7.03 9.84
N ASN A 158 14.40 -6.71 10.98
CA ASN A 158 15.73 -7.27 11.30
C ASN A 158 15.75 -8.80 11.49
N GLN A 159 14.59 -9.44 11.68
CA GLN A 159 14.44 -10.87 11.95
C GLN A 159 13.96 -11.66 10.73
N TYR A 160 13.05 -11.08 9.94
CA TYR A 160 12.30 -11.81 8.93
C TYR A 160 12.47 -11.25 7.53
N LYS A 161 12.60 -12.18 6.57
CA LYS A 161 12.40 -11.96 5.14
C LYS A 161 10.95 -12.24 4.76
N TYR A 162 10.51 -11.60 3.68
CA TYR A 162 9.15 -11.68 3.17
C TYR A 162 9.19 -11.67 1.64
N GLU A 163 8.36 -12.48 1.00
CA GLU A 163 8.21 -12.45 -0.45
C GLU A 163 7.32 -11.27 -0.85
N LYS A 164 7.95 -10.23 -1.41
CA LYS A 164 7.27 -9.04 -1.87
C LYS A 164 6.85 -9.19 -3.32
N TRP A 165 5.69 -8.64 -3.66
CA TRP A 165 5.24 -8.50 -5.04
C TRP A 165 5.46 -7.05 -5.44
N THR A 166 6.10 -6.82 -6.58
CA THR A 166 6.73 -5.54 -6.87
C THR A 166 6.33 -4.98 -8.22
N PHE A 167 6.46 -3.66 -8.36
CA PHE A 167 6.68 -3.01 -9.65
C PHE A 167 8.16 -2.65 -9.74
N ASN A 168 8.84 -3.12 -10.77
CA ASN A 168 10.27 -2.93 -11.05
C ASN A 168 11.21 -3.36 -9.90
N ASN A 169 10.93 -4.49 -9.24
CA ASN A 169 11.79 -5.12 -8.23
C ASN A 169 12.02 -4.32 -6.95
N THR A 170 11.13 -3.35 -6.67
CA THR A 170 11.22 -2.46 -5.51
C THR A 170 9.87 -2.31 -4.83
N VAL A 171 9.90 -2.08 -3.51
CA VAL A 171 8.73 -1.67 -2.72
C VAL A 171 9.09 -0.36 -1.99
N PRO A 172 8.37 0.74 -2.25
CA PRO A 172 7.32 0.87 -3.25
C PRO A 172 7.88 0.74 -4.69
N GLY A 173 6.96 0.62 -5.65
CA GLY A 173 7.26 0.73 -7.07
C GLY A 173 7.89 2.08 -7.45
N PRO A 174 8.43 2.21 -8.67
CA PRO A 174 9.13 3.41 -9.11
C PRO A 174 8.25 4.66 -9.05
N PHE A 175 8.84 5.79 -8.68
CA PHE A 175 8.17 7.08 -8.80
C PHE A 175 8.05 7.46 -10.27
N ILE A 176 6.84 7.84 -10.69
CA ILE A 176 6.56 8.35 -12.03
C ILE A 176 6.30 9.86 -11.92
N ARG A 177 7.07 10.68 -12.64
CA ARG A 177 6.81 12.12 -12.76
C ARG A 177 6.32 12.40 -14.17
N ALA A 178 5.13 12.97 -14.28
CA ALA A 178 4.48 13.36 -15.53
C ALA A 178 3.91 14.78 -15.36
N ARG A 179 3.44 15.39 -16.45
CA ARG A 179 2.82 16.71 -16.45
C ARG A 179 1.34 16.59 -16.78
N VAL A 180 0.51 17.47 -16.22
CA VAL A 180 -0.89 17.60 -16.65
C VAL A 180 -0.92 17.87 -18.16
N GLY A 181 -1.82 17.16 -18.85
CA GLY A 181 -1.91 17.15 -20.30
C GLY A 181 -1.08 16.07 -20.99
N ASP A 182 -0.14 15.39 -20.32
CA ASP A 182 0.57 14.27 -20.95
C ASP A 182 -0.37 13.10 -21.23
N SER A 183 0.02 12.28 -22.21
CA SER A 183 -0.57 10.98 -22.45
C SER A 183 0.42 9.89 -22.06
N VAL A 184 0.17 9.23 -20.93
CA VAL A 184 1.01 8.11 -20.48
C VAL A 184 0.75 6.91 -21.39
N ASN A 185 1.80 6.43 -22.06
CA ASN A 185 1.81 5.18 -22.80
C ASN A 185 2.46 4.12 -21.90
N LEU A 186 1.62 3.42 -21.13
CA LEU A 186 2.07 2.45 -20.14
C LEU A 186 2.23 1.08 -20.77
N LYS A 187 3.45 0.56 -20.77
CA LYS A 187 3.77 -0.83 -21.08
C LYS A 187 4.01 -1.59 -19.78
N ILE A 188 3.22 -2.62 -19.52
CA ILE A 188 3.36 -3.49 -18.35
C ILE A 188 3.70 -4.90 -18.80
N THR A 189 4.73 -5.50 -18.20
CA THR A 189 5.16 -6.89 -18.44
C THR A 189 5.11 -7.67 -17.13
N ASN A 190 4.49 -8.85 -17.13
CA ASN A 190 4.47 -9.71 -15.95
C ASN A 190 5.58 -10.77 -16.01
N ARG A 191 6.44 -10.79 -14.99
CA ARG A 191 7.51 -11.78 -14.79
C ARG A 191 7.33 -12.61 -13.53
N ASP A 192 6.21 -12.47 -12.82
CA ASP A 192 5.88 -13.33 -11.69
C ASP A 192 5.73 -14.78 -12.15
N ASP A 193 6.69 -15.63 -11.76
CA ASP A 193 6.79 -17.05 -12.12
C ASP A 193 5.88 -17.96 -11.27
N SER A 194 5.17 -17.41 -10.27
CA SER A 194 4.13 -18.12 -9.53
C SER A 194 2.84 -18.27 -10.34
N GLY A 195 2.74 -17.57 -11.47
CA GLY A 195 1.56 -17.54 -12.33
C GLY A 195 0.49 -16.53 -11.90
N MET A 196 0.78 -15.69 -10.90
CA MET A 196 -0.15 -14.66 -10.46
C MET A 196 -0.31 -13.55 -11.50
N PRO A 197 -1.54 -13.23 -11.95
CA PRO A 197 -1.76 -12.10 -12.84
C PRO A 197 -1.62 -10.78 -12.08
N HIS A 198 -1.18 -9.76 -12.80
CA HIS A 198 -1.04 -8.40 -12.27
C HIS A 198 -1.61 -7.36 -13.22
N ASN A 199 -1.93 -6.19 -12.70
CA ASN A 199 -2.37 -5.03 -13.47
C ASN A 199 -1.99 -3.74 -12.72
N ILE A 200 -2.48 -2.61 -13.21
CA ILE A 200 -2.34 -1.34 -12.51
C ILE A 200 -3.68 -0.58 -12.47
N ASP A 201 -4.07 -0.19 -11.27
CA ASP A 201 -5.02 0.88 -11.01
C ASP A 201 -4.21 2.11 -10.60
N CYS A 202 -4.20 3.15 -11.42
CA CYS A 202 -3.56 4.41 -11.12
C CYS A 202 -4.61 5.48 -10.89
N HIS A 203 -4.56 6.13 -9.72
CA HIS A 203 -5.57 7.12 -9.33
C HIS A 203 -5.50 8.41 -10.17
N ALA A 204 -4.44 8.58 -10.97
CA ALA A 204 -4.34 9.66 -11.97
C ALA A 204 -5.09 9.33 -13.28
N PHE A 205 -5.42 8.06 -13.54
CA PHE A 205 -6.07 7.63 -14.77
C PHE A 205 -7.59 7.69 -14.62
N LEU A 206 -8.21 8.59 -15.39
CA LEU A 206 -9.67 8.72 -15.40
C LEU A 206 -10.28 7.71 -16.36
N GLY A 207 -10.82 6.62 -15.79
CA GLY A 207 -11.49 5.57 -16.53
C GLY A 207 -11.80 4.36 -15.63
N PRO A 208 -12.51 3.34 -16.15
CA PRO A 208 -12.85 2.15 -15.38
C PRO A 208 -11.62 1.48 -14.76
N GLY A 209 -11.66 1.28 -13.44
CA GLY A 209 -10.61 0.63 -12.66
C GLY A 209 -9.24 1.29 -12.75
N GLY A 210 -9.15 2.59 -13.07
CA GLY A 210 -7.88 3.32 -13.17
C GLY A 210 -6.88 2.69 -14.14
N GLY A 211 -7.37 2.01 -15.20
CA GLY A 211 -6.55 1.31 -16.19
C GLY A 211 -6.42 -0.20 -15.99
N ALA A 212 -6.89 -0.74 -14.87
CA ALA A 212 -6.75 -2.16 -14.54
C ALA A 212 -7.31 -3.11 -15.63
N PRO A 213 -8.51 -2.91 -16.20
CA PRO A 213 -9.02 -3.80 -17.25
C PRO A 213 -8.17 -3.82 -18.54
N LEU A 214 -7.44 -2.73 -18.81
CA LEU A 214 -6.60 -2.58 -20.01
C LEU A 214 -5.17 -3.10 -19.80
N THR A 215 -4.77 -3.30 -18.54
CA THR A 215 -3.38 -3.59 -18.16
C THR A 215 -3.20 -4.95 -17.50
N THR A 216 -4.27 -5.74 -17.31
CA THR A 216 -4.16 -7.11 -16.77
C THR A 216 -3.30 -8.00 -17.64
N VAL A 217 -2.18 -8.45 -17.09
CA VAL A 217 -1.18 -9.31 -17.71
C VAL A 217 -1.01 -10.59 -16.90
N ASN A 218 -1.14 -11.73 -17.57
CA ASN A 218 -0.74 -13.03 -17.01
C ASN A 218 0.78 -13.19 -17.07
N GLU A 219 1.33 -14.22 -16.42
CA GLU A 219 2.75 -14.56 -16.49
C GLU A 219 3.28 -14.56 -17.95
N GLY A 220 4.37 -13.83 -18.17
CA GLY A 220 5.02 -13.68 -19.49
C GLY A 220 4.30 -12.72 -20.44
N GLU A 221 3.09 -12.26 -20.12
CA GLU A 221 2.33 -11.35 -20.97
C GLU A 221 2.86 -9.91 -20.87
N THR A 222 2.71 -9.17 -21.96
CA THR A 222 2.96 -7.73 -22.01
C THR A 222 1.77 -7.04 -22.64
N LYS A 223 1.28 -5.96 -22.00
CA LYS A 223 0.25 -5.09 -22.55
C LYS A 223 0.70 -3.65 -22.56
N THR A 224 0.18 -2.91 -23.52
CA THR A 224 0.35 -1.46 -23.61
C THR A 224 -1.02 -0.79 -23.62
N ALA A 225 -1.20 0.21 -22.77
CA ALA A 225 -2.40 1.01 -22.69
C ALA A 225 -2.04 2.49 -22.54
N ARG A 226 -2.91 3.38 -23.03
CA ARG A 226 -2.64 4.82 -23.07
C ARG A 226 -3.68 5.60 -22.27
N PHE A 227 -3.21 6.55 -21.46
CA PHE A 227 -4.04 7.31 -20.52
C PHE A 227 -3.69 8.80 -20.56
N LYS A 228 -4.68 9.66 -20.80
CA LYS A 228 -4.50 11.12 -20.72
C LYS A 228 -4.54 11.57 -19.26
N LEU A 229 -3.54 12.33 -18.84
CA LEU A 229 -3.49 12.94 -17.52
C LEU A 229 -4.23 14.27 -17.53
N GLN A 230 -5.41 14.31 -16.90
CA GLN A 230 -6.28 15.48 -16.91
C GLN A 230 -6.21 16.33 -15.64
N ARG A 231 -5.68 15.77 -14.55
CA ARG A 231 -5.68 16.41 -13.23
C ARG A 231 -4.29 16.37 -12.62
N PRO A 232 -3.73 17.51 -12.21
CA PRO A 232 -2.48 17.54 -11.47
C PRO A 232 -2.71 17.09 -10.03
N GLY A 233 -1.68 16.49 -9.43
CA GLY A 233 -1.73 15.95 -8.09
C GLY A 233 -0.67 14.89 -7.85
N LEU A 234 -0.65 14.34 -6.64
CA LEU A 234 0.15 13.17 -6.28
C LEU A 234 -0.78 11.97 -6.14
N TYR A 235 -0.60 10.93 -6.94
CA TYR A 235 -1.54 9.82 -7.02
C TYR A 235 -0.86 8.51 -6.68
N ILE A 236 -1.56 7.65 -5.94
CA ILE A 236 -1.15 6.26 -5.78
C ILE A 236 -1.42 5.53 -7.11
N TYR A 237 -0.55 4.58 -7.42
CA TYR A 237 -0.92 3.47 -8.28
C TYR A 237 -0.68 2.16 -7.55
N HIS A 238 -1.48 1.14 -7.80
CA HIS A 238 -1.35 -0.17 -7.18
C HIS A 238 -1.90 -1.28 -8.07
N CYS A 239 -1.57 -2.53 -7.76
CA CYS A 239 -2.22 -3.67 -8.41
C CYS A 239 -3.66 -3.82 -7.89
N SER A 240 -4.59 -4.21 -8.75
CA SER A 240 -6.01 -4.39 -8.44
C SER A 240 -6.57 -5.70 -9.01
N VAL A 241 -5.71 -6.70 -9.22
CA VAL A 241 -6.12 -8.08 -9.48
C VAL A 241 -6.71 -8.68 -8.20
N GLY A 242 -7.77 -9.48 -8.32
CA GLY A 242 -8.40 -10.14 -7.18
C GLY A 242 -7.57 -11.33 -6.66
N PRO A 243 -7.34 -11.47 -5.34
CA PRO A 243 -7.81 -10.61 -4.24
C PRO A 243 -6.94 -9.35 -4.06
N VAL A 244 -7.52 -8.16 -4.28
CA VAL A 244 -6.80 -6.87 -4.35
C VAL A 244 -5.95 -6.59 -3.12
N GLY A 245 -6.51 -6.84 -1.92
CA GLY A 245 -5.80 -6.57 -0.66
C GLY A 245 -4.49 -7.34 -0.52
N VAL A 246 -4.39 -8.56 -1.08
CA VAL A 246 -3.15 -9.38 -1.00
C VAL A 246 -2.06 -8.77 -1.87
N HIS A 247 -2.41 -8.34 -3.09
CA HIS A 247 -1.44 -7.70 -3.98
C HIS A 247 -0.88 -6.41 -3.38
N ILE A 248 -1.75 -5.58 -2.80
CA ILE A 248 -1.32 -4.35 -2.11
C ILE A 248 -0.49 -4.69 -0.87
N ALA A 249 -0.96 -5.60 -0.01
CA ALA A 249 -0.23 -6.00 1.21
C ALA A 249 1.16 -6.59 0.93
N ASN A 250 1.35 -7.22 -0.23
CA ASN A 250 2.65 -7.77 -0.63
C ASN A 250 3.60 -6.72 -1.23
N GLY A 251 3.18 -5.47 -1.41
CA GLY A 251 4.08 -4.38 -1.83
C GLY A 251 3.77 -3.74 -3.19
N MET A 252 2.69 -4.13 -3.87
CA MET A 252 2.38 -3.63 -5.21
C MET A 252 1.68 -2.26 -5.19
N TYR A 253 2.44 -1.22 -4.84
CA TYR A 253 1.99 0.18 -4.87
C TYR A 253 3.15 1.12 -5.18
N GLY A 254 2.85 2.31 -5.69
CA GLY A 254 3.81 3.39 -5.90
C GLY A 254 3.14 4.75 -6.08
N LEU A 255 3.92 5.78 -6.41
CA LEU A 255 3.42 7.14 -6.64
C LEU A 255 3.64 7.64 -8.06
N MET A 256 2.63 8.36 -8.58
CA MET A 256 2.71 9.20 -9.76
C MET A 256 2.44 10.65 -9.39
N TYR A 257 3.41 11.53 -9.60
CA TYR A 257 3.20 12.97 -9.52
C TYR A 257 2.86 13.53 -10.91
N VAL A 258 1.66 14.09 -11.02
CA VAL A 258 1.20 14.82 -12.19
C VAL A 258 1.41 16.31 -11.92
N GLN A 259 2.52 16.84 -12.43
CA GLN A 259 2.94 18.23 -12.27
C GLN A 259 1.89 19.18 -12.87
N PRO A 260 1.42 20.20 -12.12
CA PRO A 260 0.56 21.25 -12.66
C PRO A 260 1.31 22.10 -13.70
N GLU A 261 0.57 22.90 -14.47
CA GLU A 261 1.17 23.78 -15.48
C GLU A 261 2.13 24.79 -14.87
N GLN A 262 1.72 25.39 -13.75
CA GLN A 262 2.57 26.11 -12.83
C GLN A 262 2.90 25.17 -11.67
N ASP A 263 4.13 24.67 -11.63
CA ASP A 263 4.55 23.71 -10.61
C ASP A 263 4.58 24.35 -9.21
N LEU A 264 4.65 23.47 -8.20
CA LEU A 264 4.92 23.84 -6.82
C LEU A 264 6.24 24.62 -6.72
N PRO A 265 6.39 25.50 -5.71
CA PRO A 265 7.63 26.25 -5.52
C PRO A 265 8.85 25.32 -5.48
N PRO A 266 9.99 25.73 -6.08
CA PRO A 266 11.20 24.93 -6.07
C PRO A 266 11.72 24.72 -4.66
N VAL A 267 12.39 23.58 -4.47
CA VAL A 267 12.98 23.15 -3.20
C VAL A 267 14.39 22.60 -3.44
N ASP A 268 15.19 22.52 -2.38
CA ASP A 268 16.59 22.08 -2.47
C ASP A 268 16.72 20.54 -2.51
N LYS A 269 15.77 19.83 -1.88
CA LYS A 269 15.70 18.37 -1.82
C LYS A 269 14.28 17.86 -2.01
N GLU A 270 14.13 16.79 -2.78
CA GLU A 270 12.88 16.05 -2.94
C GLU A 270 13.10 14.59 -2.56
N TYR A 271 12.16 14.02 -1.81
CA TYR A 271 12.18 12.61 -1.39
C TYR A 271 10.85 11.91 -1.65
N TYR A 272 10.96 10.64 -2.03
CA TYR A 272 9.86 9.71 -2.20
C TYR A 272 9.77 8.78 -0.98
N VAL A 273 8.68 8.88 -0.24
CA VAL A 273 8.45 8.05 0.96
C VAL A 273 7.06 7.46 0.88
N MET A 274 6.93 6.14 1.07
CA MET A 274 5.63 5.51 1.24
C MET A 274 5.58 4.73 2.54
N GLN A 275 4.49 4.91 3.27
CA GLN A 275 4.10 4.01 4.34
C GLN A 275 3.29 2.85 3.80
N SER A 276 3.48 1.68 4.40
CA SER A 276 2.67 0.50 4.19
C SER A 276 2.71 -0.39 5.43
N GLU A 277 1.75 -1.30 5.53
CA GLU A 277 1.80 -2.37 6.51
C GLU A 277 1.80 -3.75 5.88
N PHE A 278 2.47 -4.69 6.55
CA PHE A 278 2.59 -6.09 6.16
C PHE A 278 1.98 -6.97 7.24
N TYR A 279 1.40 -8.08 6.80
CA TYR A 279 0.69 -9.05 7.62
C TYR A 279 1.33 -10.40 7.39
N HIS A 280 1.85 -11.02 8.42
CA HIS A 280 2.54 -12.29 8.28
C HIS A 280 2.13 -13.31 9.33
N GLU A 281 2.13 -14.58 8.95
CA GLU A 281 1.94 -15.68 9.89
C GLU A 281 3.17 -15.77 10.80
N PRO A 282 3.05 -16.35 12.00
CA PRO A 282 4.21 -16.72 12.80
C PRO A 282 5.21 -17.55 11.97
N PRO A 283 6.52 -17.40 12.20
CA PRO A 283 7.51 -18.17 11.44
C PRO A 283 7.31 -19.67 11.65
N ASP A 284 7.35 -20.42 10.56
CA ASP A 284 7.32 -21.88 10.61
C ASP A 284 8.53 -22.41 11.39
N THR A 285 8.36 -23.59 11.99
CA THR A 285 9.45 -24.31 12.66
C THR A 285 9.93 -25.45 11.75
N ASP A 286 11.23 -25.52 11.52
CA ASP A 286 11.84 -26.61 10.75
C ASP A 286 11.87 -27.94 11.55
N ASP A 287 12.29 -29.03 10.90
CA ASP A 287 12.36 -30.37 11.51
C ASP A 287 13.32 -30.44 12.73
N ASN A 288 14.21 -29.46 12.88
CA ASN A 288 15.17 -29.36 13.98
C ASN A 288 14.67 -28.45 15.12
N GLY A 289 13.47 -27.89 15.02
CA GLY A 289 12.93 -26.96 16.01
C GLY A 289 13.37 -25.51 15.83
N GLN A 290 14.03 -25.16 14.72
CA GLN A 290 14.48 -23.79 14.44
C GLN A 290 13.39 -22.99 13.72
N LEU A 291 13.23 -21.73 14.12
CA LEU A 291 12.28 -20.83 13.46
C LEU A 291 12.83 -20.39 12.10
N SER A 292 11.96 -20.41 11.09
CA SER A 292 12.24 -19.87 9.76
C SER A 292 12.57 -18.38 9.84
N SER A 293 13.56 -17.98 9.04
CA SER A 293 13.87 -16.55 8.81
C SER A 293 12.97 -15.91 7.75
N THR A 294 12.09 -16.69 7.11
CA THR A 294 11.09 -16.21 6.15
C THR A 294 9.70 -16.40 6.74
N VAL A 295 8.87 -15.37 6.61
CA VAL A 295 7.46 -15.38 7.02
C VAL A 295 6.57 -15.16 5.80
N GLU A 296 5.37 -15.72 5.83
CA GLU A 296 4.40 -15.71 4.72
C GLU A 296 3.20 -14.82 5.05
N PHE A 297 2.45 -14.37 4.03
CA PHE A 297 1.28 -13.51 4.20
C PHE A 297 0.21 -14.12 5.13
N SER A 298 -0.30 -13.33 6.09
CA SER A 298 -1.44 -13.73 6.94
C SER A 298 -2.75 -13.07 6.53
N TRP A 299 -3.64 -13.85 5.90
CA TRP A 299 -5.01 -13.41 5.60
C TRP A 299 -5.82 -13.04 6.86
N PRO A 300 -5.81 -13.84 7.95
CA PRO A 300 -6.55 -13.49 9.17
C PRO A 300 -6.06 -12.21 9.86
N HIS A 301 -4.76 -11.89 9.77
CA HIS A 301 -4.22 -10.64 10.31
C HIS A 301 -4.65 -9.45 9.44
N ALA A 302 -4.51 -9.58 8.11
CA ALA A 302 -4.93 -8.56 7.15
C ALA A 302 -6.42 -8.22 7.27
N LEU A 303 -7.29 -9.23 7.38
CA LEU A 303 -8.73 -9.04 7.49
C LEU A 303 -9.16 -8.35 8.80
N ARG A 304 -8.36 -8.48 9.87
CA ARG A 304 -8.60 -7.82 11.16
C ARG A 304 -7.87 -6.49 11.31
N GLU A 305 -7.19 -6.03 10.24
CA GLU A 305 -6.33 -4.84 10.25
C GLU A 305 -5.25 -4.90 11.35
N ALA A 306 -4.85 -6.11 11.73
CA ALA A 306 -3.90 -6.39 12.79
C ALA A 306 -2.50 -6.52 12.20
N ALA A 307 -1.95 -5.40 11.73
CA ALA A 307 -0.62 -5.38 11.09
C ALA A 307 0.48 -5.91 12.01
N ASP A 308 1.35 -6.76 11.48
CA ASP A 308 2.53 -7.24 12.21
C ASP A 308 3.67 -6.23 12.08
N VAL A 309 3.82 -5.65 10.89
CA VAL A 309 4.89 -4.71 10.53
C VAL A 309 4.28 -3.48 9.86
N VAL A 310 4.74 -2.28 10.20
CA VAL A 310 4.38 -1.02 9.54
C VAL A 310 5.67 -0.30 9.24
N VAL A 311 5.95 0.03 7.97
CA VAL A 311 7.28 0.48 7.54
C VAL A 311 7.20 1.64 6.57
N LEU A 312 8.31 2.37 6.45
CA LEU A 312 8.52 3.33 5.38
C LEU A 312 9.41 2.68 4.32
N ASN A 313 9.02 2.75 3.05
CA ASN A 313 9.76 2.20 1.91
C ASN A 313 10.05 0.69 2.01
N GLY A 314 9.06 -0.08 2.47
CA GLY A 314 9.01 -1.53 2.31
C GLY A 314 9.84 -2.37 3.28
N SER A 315 10.61 -1.79 4.20
CA SER A 315 11.28 -2.52 5.30
C SER A 315 11.66 -1.61 6.47
N GLU A 316 11.88 -2.18 7.66
CA GLU A 316 12.27 -1.41 8.86
C GLU A 316 13.61 -0.68 8.70
N ALA A 317 14.51 -1.25 7.89
CA ALA A 317 15.85 -0.74 7.65
C ALA A 317 15.90 0.39 6.61
N ALA A 318 14.86 0.51 5.75
CA ALA A 318 14.93 1.25 4.49
C ALA A 318 15.37 2.72 4.66
N LEU A 319 14.85 3.41 5.68
CA LEU A 319 15.18 4.80 5.98
C LEU A 319 15.93 4.99 7.30
N THR A 320 16.30 3.90 7.98
CA THR A 320 17.06 3.95 9.24
C THR A 320 18.54 3.66 9.02
N GLU A 321 18.87 2.62 8.25
CA GLU A 321 20.25 2.32 7.84
C GLU A 321 20.73 3.24 6.71
N LYS A 322 19.80 3.70 5.87
CA LYS A 322 20.04 4.62 4.75
C LYS A 322 19.22 5.90 4.93
N PRO A 323 19.59 6.75 5.91
CA PRO A 323 18.86 7.97 6.21
C PRO A 323 18.82 8.93 5.01
N LEU A 324 17.73 9.69 4.92
CA LEU A 324 17.63 10.86 4.04
C LEU A 324 18.66 11.91 4.48
N LYS A 325 19.08 12.81 3.57
CA LYS A 325 20.19 13.73 3.80
C LYS A 325 19.91 15.15 3.29
N ALA A 326 19.95 16.11 4.20
CA ALA A 326 19.86 17.52 3.86
C ALA A 326 20.99 18.32 4.51
N LYS A 327 21.08 19.59 4.15
CA LYS A 327 21.96 20.57 4.78
C LYS A 327 21.13 21.60 5.54
N LEU A 328 21.78 22.29 6.46
CA LEU A 328 21.23 23.49 7.09
C LEU A 328 20.75 24.46 6.01
N ASP A 329 19.56 25.02 6.22
CA ASP A 329 18.80 25.86 5.30
C ASP A 329 18.31 25.19 4.02
N ASP A 330 18.47 23.88 3.81
CA ASP A 330 17.75 23.21 2.73
C ASP A 330 16.23 23.28 3.00
N THR A 331 15.46 23.54 1.95
CA THR A 331 14.03 23.27 1.91
C THR A 331 13.85 21.85 1.38
N VAL A 332 13.23 21.00 2.19
CA VAL A 332 13.03 19.57 1.89
C VAL A 332 11.56 19.33 1.59
N ARG A 333 11.26 18.76 0.43
CA ARG A 333 9.95 18.24 0.06
C ARG A 333 9.91 16.72 0.19
N ILE A 334 8.85 16.20 0.80
CA ILE A 334 8.57 14.77 0.83
C ILE A 334 7.25 14.54 0.08
N PHE A 335 7.31 13.74 -0.98
CA PHE A 335 6.15 13.12 -1.61
C PHE A 335 5.81 11.87 -0.80
N PHE A 336 4.81 12.00 0.07
CA PHE A 336 4.44 10.95 1.02
C PHE A 336 3.18 10.23 0.55
N GLY A 337 3.28 8.92 0.32
CA GLY A 337 2.15 8.05 0.00
C GLY A 337 1.83 7.10 1.16
N ASN A 338 0.59 6.67 1.25
CA ASN A 338 0.20 5.58 2.12
C ASN A 338 -0.43 4.47 1.28
N GLY A 339 0.37 3.43 1.01
CA GLY A 339 -0.08 2.27 0.25
C GLY A 339 -1.12 1.43 0.99
N GLY A 340 -1.21 1.55 2.31
CA GLY A 340 -2.05 0.70 3.14
C GLY A 340 -1.57 -0.76 3.17
N PRO A 341 -2.48 -1.75 3.07
CA PRO A 341 -3.84 -1.65 2.51
C PRO A 341 -4.94 -1.04 3.40
N ASN A 342 -4.77 -1.00 4.73
CA ASN A 342 -5.83 -0.69 5.69
C ASN A 342 -5.54 0.57 6.52
N LEU A 343 -4.31 0.73 7.02
CA LEU A 343 -4.03 1.74 8.03
C LEU A 343 -3.96 3.15 7.45
N THR A 344 -4.53 4.13 8.16
CA THR A 344 -4.31 5.57 7.91
C THR A 344 -3.06 6.02 8.66
N SER A 345 -2.14 6.75 8.02
CA SER A 345 -0.93 7.29 8.65
C SER A 345 -1.21 8.63 9.33
N SER A 346 -0.70 8.83 10.55
CA SER A 346 -0.58 10.14 11.18
C SER A 346 0.84 10.68 10.96
N PHE A 347 1.16 11.07 9.73
CA PHE A 347 2.54 11.37 9.34
C PHE A 347 3.10 12.62 10.04
N HIS A 348 4.24 12.46 10.68
CA HIS A 348 4.95 13.49 11.43
C HIS A 348 6.47 13.38 11.25
N VAL A 349 7.16 14.52 11.37
CA VAL A 349 8.63 14.57 11.41
C VAL A 349 9.05 15.23 12.72
N ILE A 350 9.56 14.42 13.64
CA ILE A 350 10.00 14.86 14.97
C ILE A 350 11.12 15.90 14.82
N GLY A 351 10.98 17.00 15.57
CA GLY A 351 11.90 18.13 15.54
C GLY A 351 11.55 19.18 14.48
N SER A 352 10.50 18.98 13.68
CA SER A 352 10.08 19.91 12.63
C SER A 352 8.56 20.16 12.63
N CYS A 353 8.14 21.17 11.87
CA CYS A 353 6.76 21.40 11.45
C CYS A 353 6.75 21.59 9.93
N PHE A 354 5.65 21.22 9.29
CA PHE A 354 5.50 21.39 7.85
C PHE A 354 5.17 22.85 7.52
N ASN A 355 6.07 23.52 6.78
CA ASN A 355 5.87 24.88 6.27
C ASN A 355 4.75 24.92 5.23
N ARG A 356 4.63 23.86 4.41
CA ARG A 356 3.53 23.66 3.46
C ARG A 356 3.06 22.21 3.52
N VAL A 357 1.75 22.01 3.49
CA VAL A 357 1.11 20.70 3.36
C VAL A 357 0.06 20.76 2.27
N TYR A 358 0.30 20.01 1.20
CA TYR A 358 -0.64 19.75 0.12
C TYR A 358 -1.40 18.47 0.48
N ARG A 359 -2.64 18.62 0.94
CA ARG A 359 -3.44 17.54 1.51
C ARG A 359 -4.17 16.77 0.42
N ASP A 360 -4.46 15.50 0.68
CA ASP A 360 -5.40 14.70 -0.12
C ASP A 360 -5.11 14.73 -1.62
N SER A 361 -3.83 14.62 -1.98
CA SER A 361 -3.32 14.68 -3.36
C SER A 361 -3.50 16.03 -4.10
N ASP A 362 -4.12 17.03 -3.48
CA ASP A 362 -4.42 18.33 -4.07
C ASP A 362 -3.20 19.27 -4.05
N VAL A 363 -2.77 19.67 -5.25
CA VAL A 363 -1.65 20.58 -5.49
C VAL A 363 -2.08 21.93 -6.05
N LEU A 364 -3.39 22.16 -6.18
CA LEU A 364 -3.97 23.39 -6.71
C LEU A 364 -4.45 24.32 -5.59
N SER A 365 -5.00 23.75 -4.52
CA SER A 365 -5.40 24.56 -3.36
C SER A 365 -4.19 25.14 -2.63
N PRO A 366 -4.33 26.32 -1.99
CA PRO A 366 -3.31 26.85 -1.10
C PRO A 366 -2.92 25.81 -0.03
N PRO A 367 -1.63 25.54 0.17
CA PRO A 367 -1.21 24.52 1.13
C PRO A 367 -1.49 24.95 2.56
N GLY A 368 -1.78 23.97 3.43
CA GLY A 368 -1.77 24.20 4.88
C GLY A 368 -0.40 24.67 5.33
N GLN A 369 -0.34 25.57 6.32
CA GLN A 369 0.91 26.16 6.81
C GLN A 369 1.08 25.85 8.30
N CYS A 370 2.32 25.66 8.73
CA CYS A 370 2.68 25.39 10.13
C CYS A 370 1.95 24.16 10.73
N VAL A 371 1.81 23.10 9.94
CA VAL A 371 1.12 21.87 10.35
C VAL A 371 2.11 20.92 11.01
N GLN A 372 1.79 20.42 12.20
CA GLN A 372 2.67 19.47 12.92
C GLN A 372 2.56 18.03 12.38
N THR A 373 1.35 17.58 12.09
CA THR A 373 1.03 16.19 11.72
C THR A 373 -0.09 16.22 10.70
N VAL A 374 0.00 15.36 9.68
CA VAL A 374 -1.01 15.25 8.62
C VAL A 374 -1.54 13.82 8.57
N ASN A 375 -2.86 13.69 8.50
CA ASN A 375 -3.49 12.40 8.27
C ASN A 375 -3.39 12.06 6.78
N VAL A 376 -2.94 10.85 6.46
CA VAL A 376 -2.82 10.34 5.10
C VAL A 376 -3.62 9.03 5.02
N PRO A 377 -4.81 9.02 4.38
CA PRO A 377 -5.65 7.84 4.34
C PRO A 377 -4.97 6.68 3.61
N SER A 378 -5.41 5.44 3.86
CA SER A 378 -5.00 4.30 3.04
C SER A 378 -5.36 4.55 1.57
N GLY A 379 -4.45 4.26 0.64
CA GLY A 379 -4.60 4.60 -0.78
C GLY A 379 -4.55 6.10 -1.07
N GLY A 380 -4.07 6.93 -0.13
CA GLY A 380 -3.94 8.37 -0.27
C GLY A 380 -2.50 8.86 -0.28
N SER A 381 -2.33 10.17 -0.47
CA SER A 381 -1.01 10.81 -0.43
C SER A 381 -1.08 12.26 0.02
N THR A 382 0.08 12.81 0.38
CA THR A 382 0.28 14.22 0.70
C THR A 382 1.67 14.65 0.25
N ILE A 383 1.86 15.95 0.02
CA ILE A 383 3.19 16.54 -0.16
C ILE A 383 3.44 17.48 1.02
N VAL A 384 4.61 17.38 1.65
CA VAL A 384 5.01 18.30 2.70
C VAL A 384 6.33 18.99 2.37
N ASP A 385 6.42 20.28 2.66
CA ASP A 385 7.67 21.04 2.60
C ASP A 385 8.09 21.44 4.02
N MET A 386 9.39 21.32 4.32
CA MET A 386 10.00 21.69 5.59
C MET A 386 11.28 22.49 5.37
N LYS A 387 11.54 23.49 6.20
CA LYS A 387 12.84 24.18 6.24
C LYS A 387 13.74 23.59 7.32
N MET A 388 14.95 23.18 6.96
CA MET A 388 15.92 22.61 7.89
C MET A 388 16.66 23.73 8.63
N VAL A 389 16.18 24.12 9.80
CA VAL A 389 16.69 25.30 10.52
C VAL A 389 17.77 25.01 11.56
N VAL A 390 17.91 23.75 12.00
CA VAL A 390 18.91 23.29 12.98
C VAL A 390 19.53 21.98 12.46
N PRO A 391 20.86 21.78 12.52
CA PRO A 391 21.47 20.51 12.14
C PRO A 391 21.15 19.40 13.16
N GLY A 392 21.11 18.15 12.71
CA GLY A 392 20.80 16.99 13.55
C GLY A 392 19.99 15.93 12.80
N THR A 393 19.55 14.90 13.53
CA THR A 393 18.69 13.85 13.01
C THR A 393 17.23 14.16 13.31
N TYR A 394 16.42 14.22 12.26
CA TYR A 394 14.97 14.35 12.32
C TYR A 394 14.34 12.99 12.03
N THR A 395 13.27 12.66 12.75
CA THR A 395 12.69 11.31 12.67
C THR A 395 11.30 11.34 12.07
N LEU A 396 11.16 10.75 10.88
CA LEU A 396 9.88 10.51 10.22
C LEU A 396 9.16 9.39 10.95
N VAL A 397 7.89 9.57 11.31
CA VAL A 397 7.08 8.57 12.01
C VAL A 397 5.63 8.56 11.56
N ASP A 398 4.97 7.42 11.80
CA ASP A 398 3.53 7.39 12.01
C ASP A 398 3.22 7.68 13.48
N HIS A 399 2.52 8.78 13.75
CA HIS A 399 2.23 9.25 15.10
C HIS A 399 1.09 8.49 15.80
N ALA A 400 0.49 7.48 15.16
CA ALA A 400 -0.13 6.37 15.89
C ALA A 400 0.99 5.52 16.54
N ILE A 401 1.57 6.08 17.60
CA ILE A 401 3.02 5.98 17.87
C ILE A 401 3.52 4.57 18.18
N PHE A 402 2.68 3.64 18.63
CA PHE A 402 3.08 2.24 18.78
C PHE A 402 3.46 1.57 17.45
N ARG A 403 3.11 2.15 16.29
CA ARG A 403 3.59 1.71 14.98
C ARG A 403 5.10 1.90 14.82
N LEU A 404 5.72 2.77 15.62
CA LEU A 404 7.18 2.83 15.74
C LEU A 404 7.79 1.47 16.12
N GLU A 405 7.14 0.76 17.05
CA GLU A 405 7.58 -0.57 17.49
C GLU A 405 7.38 -1.64 16.43
N LYS A 406 6.54 -1.35 15.42
CA LYS A 406 6.32 -2.18 14.23
C LYS A 406 7.18 -1.78 13.04
N GLY A 407 8.06 -0.77 13.19
CA GLY A 407 9.00 -0.36 12.15
C GLY A 407 8.75 1.01 11.50
N ALA A 408 7.69 1.75 11.88
CA ALA A 408 7.23 2.94 11.16
C ALA A 408 8.09 4.17 11.47
N LYS A 409 9.37 4.11 11.11
CA LYS A 409 10.35 5.16 11.31
C LYS A 409 11.34 5.29 10.16
N GLY A 410 11.83 6.50 9.97
CA GLY A 410 12.95 6.82 9.11
C GLY A 410 13.69 8.05 9.61
N PHE A 411 14.92 8.24 9.17
CA PHE A 411 15.76 9.35 9.60
C PHE A 411 16.06 10.30 8.44
N LEU A 412 16.08 11.59 8.75
CA LEU A 412 16.58 12.67 7.90
C LEU A 412 17.73 13.36 8.65
N ASN A 413 18.94 13.16 8.15
CA ASN A 413 20.15 13.73 8.72
C ASN A 413 20.46 15.07 8.06
N VAL A 414 20.48 16.13 8.87
CA VAL A 414 20.78 17.50 8.46
C VAL A 414 22.17 17.87 8.93
N SER A 415 23.08 18.15 8.00
CA SER A 415 24.43 18.62 8.33
C SER A 415 24.54 20.14 8.31
N GLY A 416 25.41 20.71 9.16
CA GLY A 416 25.69 22.14 9.19
C GLY A 416 26.15 22.62 10.56
N GLU A 417 26.45 23.90 10.66
CA GLU A 417 26.88 24.53 11.90
C GLU A 417 25.72 24.64 12.91
N PRO A 418 25.94 24.37 14.21
CA PRO A 418 24.94 24.58 15.24
C PRO A 418 24.40 26.01 15.26
N ARG A 419 23.12 26.17 15.65
CA ARG A 419 22.47 27.47 15.85
C ARG A 419 22.02 27.64 17.31
N PRO A 420 22.91 28.03 18.23
CA PRO A 420 22.59 28.12 19.66
C PRO A 420 21.45 29.09 19.99
N GLN A 421 21.22 30.08 19.13
CA GLN A 421 20.09 31.02 19.25
C GLN A 421 18.71 30.36 18.99
N LEU A 422 18.68 29.18 18.36
CA LEU A 422 17.45 28.42 18.10
C LEU A 422 17.37 27.15 18.95
N TYR A 423 18.47 26.42 19.13
CA TYR A 423 18.50 25.14 19.82
C TYR A 423 19.79 25.00 20.64
N HIS A 424 19.68 25.09 21.95
CA HIS A 424 20.82 25.09 22.88
C HIS A 424 20.43 24.61 24.26
N SER A 425 21.39 23.97 24.94
CA SER A 425 21.34 23.69 26.37
C SER A 425 22.72 23.95 26.98
N ASN A 426 22.74 24.53 28.18
CA ASN A 426 23.96 24.64 28.98
C ASN A 426 24.45 23.27 29.49
N GLN A 427 23.59 22.25 29.43
CA GLN A 427 23.89 20.89 29.82
C GLN A 427 24.14 20.05 28.56
N ALA A 428 25.11 19.13 28.62
CA ALA A 428 25.37 18.20 27.54
C ALA A 428 24.12 17.33 27.26
N PRO A 429 23.81 17.04 25.98
CA PRO A 429 22.72 16.13 25.64
C PRO A 429 22.97 14.76 26.28
N GLN A 430 21.94 14.20 26.90
CA GLN A 430 22.02 12.87 27.51
C GLN A 430 21.56 11.81 26.50
N PRO A 431 22.26 10.67 26.37
CA PRO A 431 21.78 9.55 25.57
C PRO A 431 20.47 9.02 26.17
N CYS A 432 19.46 8.83 25.32
CA CYS A 432 18.21 8.21 25.74
C CYS A 432 18.35 6.69 25.57
N GLU A 433 18.80 6.01 26.64
CA GLU A 433 19.04 4.56 26.60
C GLU A 433 17.78 3.79 26.17
N GLY A 434 17.94 2.91 25.18
CA GLY A 434 16.83 2.13 24.61
C GLY A 434 15.92 2.89 23.66
N CYS A 435 16.18 4.17 23.39
CA CYS A 435 15.34 4.98 22.51
C CYS A 435 15.49 4.58 21.03
N LYS A 436 14.37 4.30 20.39
CA LYS A 436 14.30 3.99 18.95
C LYS A 436 14.14 5.23 18.05
N LEU A 437 13.95 6.42 18.65
CA LEU A 437 13.57 7.66 17.96
C LEU A 437 14.73 8.61 17.66
N HIS A 438 15.70 8.75 18.55
CA HIS A 438 16.81 9.71 18.42
C HIS A 438 18.12 8.95 18.68
N PRO A 439 18.75 8.41 17.61
CA PRO A 439 20.03 7.71 17.70
C PRO A 439 21.21 8.65 18.00
#